data_AF-A0A4P5NM49-F1
#
_entry.id   AF-A0A4P5NM49-F1
#
_cell.length_a   1.000
_cell.length_b   1.000
_cell.length_c   1.000
_cell.angle_alpha   90.00
_cell.angle_beta   90.00
_cell.angle_gamma   90.00
#
_symmetry.space_group_name_H-M   'P 1'
#
loop_
_entity.id
_entity.type
_entity.pdbx_description
1 polymer ?
#
loop_
_entity_poly.entity_id
_entity_poly.type
_entity_poly.pdbx_seq_one_letter_code
_entity_poly.pdbx_strand_id
1 'polypeptide(L)'
;MALAYGSLHLERPEMNINAQPERQQAFPARYYAQYDPATRRVTGWHDTWALSSVAHVPPASGMHPVTPEDWASLPRHLSHRIGEDGVIVRHVHVIPLSMHARRALADARRHVWNEYGALGETVPAEWIAYQKALLAIRDGADATSAVLPRPPAAT
;
A
#
# COMPACT_ATOMS: atom_id res chain seq x y z
N MET A 1 -67.32 40.73 7.69
CA MET A 1 -67.21 39.58 6.77
C MET A 1 -65.88 39.72 6.04
N ALA A 2 -65.00 38.71 6.22
CA ALA A 2 -63.72 38.40 5.55
C ALA A 2 -62.68 39.54 5.32
N LEU A 3 -61.69 39.68 6.20
CA LEU A 3 -60.36 39.01 6.24
C LEU A 3 -59.30 39.63 5.32
N ALA A 4 -58.38 40.36 5.95
CA ALA A 4 -57.10 40.76 5.41
C ALA A 4 -56.20 39.52 5.24
N TYR A 5 -55.74 39.25 4.02
CA TYR A 5 -54.71 38.24 3.77
C TYR A 5 -53.34 38.91 3.88
N GLY A 6 -52.64 38.60 4.97
CA GLY A 6 -51.25 38.97 5.18
C GLY A 6 -50.35 38.28 4.16
N SER A 7 -49.50 39.06 3.50
CA SER A 7 -48.34 38.56 2.78
C SER A 7 -47.32 38.03 3.80
N LEU A 8 -47.44 36.76 4.16
CA LEU A 8 -46.33 36.03 4.75
C LEU A 8 -45.30 35.82 3.64
N HIS A 9 -44.31 36.71 3.60
CA HIS A 9 -43.06 36.47 2.91
C HIS A 9 -42.40 35.29 3.63
N LEU A 10 -42.70 34.06 3.20
CA LEU A 10 -41.90 32.90 3.55
C LEU A 10 -40.53 33.14 2.95
N GLU A 11 -39.60 33.64 3.76
CA GLU A 11 -38.18 33.49 3.51
C GLU A 11 -37.94 31.98 3.34
N ARG A 12 -37.90 31.52 2.09
CA ARG A 12 -37.30 30.23 1.78
C ARG A 12 -35.83 30.39 2.16
N PRO A 13 -35.31 29.68 3.17
CA PRO A 13 -33.88 29.67 3.37
C PRO A 13 -33.28 29.21 2.03
N GLU A 14 -32.38 30.01 1.47
CA GLU A 14 -31.62 29.63 0.30
C GLU A 14 -30.95 28.29 0.64
N MET A 15 -31.50 27.19 0.14
CA MET A 15 -30.80 25.91 0.16
C MET A 15 -29.56 26.12 -0.68
N ASN A 16 -28.44 26.38 -0.01
CA ASN A 16 -27.15 26.30 -0.63
C ASN A 16 -26.95 24.85 -1.06
N ILE A 17 -27.26 24.54 -2.33
CA ILE A 17 -27.11 23.22 -2.94
C ILE A 17 -25.66 22.70 -2.86
N ASN A 18 -24.69 23.56 -2.51
CA ASN A 18 -23.30 23.20 -2.32
C ASN A 18 -22.95 22.80 -0.87
N ALA A 19 -23.82 23.11 0.11
CA ALA A 19 -23.66 22.69 1.50
C ALA A 19 -24.67 21.58 1.79
N GLN A 20 -24.29 20.32 1.57
CA GLN A 20 -25.11 19.16 1.97
C GLN A 20 -24.77 18.75 3.42
N PRO A 21 -25.57 19.18 4.43
CA PRO A 21 -25.28 18.90 5.85
C PRO A 21 -25.25 17.39 6.15
N GLU A 22 -26.02 16.60 5.42
CA GLU A 22 -26.04 15.13 5.50
C GLU A 22 -24.67 14.49 5.19
N ARG A 23 -23.90 15.06 4.26
CA ARG A 23 -22.55 14.56 3.92
C ARG A 23 -21.56 14.84 5.03
N GLN A 24 -21.60 16.03 5.62
CA GLN A 24 -20.74 16.40 6.75
C GLN A 24 -21.09 15.60 8.01
N GLN A 25 -22.36 15.20 8.16
CA GLN A 25 -22.77 14.27 9.22
C GLN A 25 -22.23 12.85 8.99
N ALA A 26 -22.30 12.33 7.77
CA ALA A 26 -21.77 11.00 7.44
C ALA A 26 -20.23 10.95 7.39
N PHE A 27 -19.60 12.08 7.03
CA PHE A 27 -18.16 12.26 6.87
C PHE A 27 -17.71 13.53 7.62
N PRO A 28 -17.51 13.44 8.94
CA PRO A 28 -17.18 14.60 9.78
C PRO A 28 -15.80 15.19 9.49
N ALA A 29 -14.86 14.41 8.96
CA ALA A 29 -13.63 14.95 8.38
C ALA A 29 -13.84 15.25 6.89
N ARG A 30 -13.07 16.19 6.35
CA ARG A 30 -13.10 16.47 4.90
C ARG A 30 -12.34 15.42 4.09
N TYR A 31 -11.24 14.93 4.65
CA TYR A 31 -10.27 14.11 3.93
C TYR A 31 -10.17 12.73 4.55
N TYR A 32 -10.12 11.71 3.70
CA TYR A 32 -10.00 10.32 4.13
C TYR A 32 -9.02 9.54 3.27
N ALA A 33 -8.31 8.61 3.91
CA ALA A 33 -7.54 7.56 3.29
C ALA A 33 -8.34 6.25 3.37
N GLN A 34 -8.67 5.67 2.22
CA GLN A 34 -9.11 4.29 2.15
C GLN A 34 -7.89 3.39 2.27
N TYR A 35 -7.98 2.32 3.06
CA TYR A 35 -6.86 1.41 3.27
C TYR A 35 -7.32 -0.05 3.39
N ASP A 36 -6.42 -0.97 3.09
CA ASP A 36 -6.60 -2.40 3.38
C ASP A 36 -6.29 -2.64 4.88
N PRO A 37 -7.24 -3.12 5.69
CA PRO A 37 -7.02 -3.31 7.13
C PRO A 37 -5.98 -4.38 7.45
N ALA A 38 -5.77 -5.38 6.59
CA ALA A 38 -4.79 -6.44 6.83
C ALA A 38 -3.35 -5.95 6.66
N THR A 39 -3.12 -5.07 5.68
CA THR A 39 -1.78 -4.57 5.34
C THR A 39 -1.54 -3.12 5.76
N ARG A 40 -2.60 -2.43 6.21
CA ARG A 40 -2.67 -0.98 6.45
C ARG A 40 -2.29 -0.12 5.25
N ARG A 41 -2.22 -0.69 4.05
CA ARG A 41 -1.81 0.01 2.83
C ARG A 41 -2.94 0.91 2.36
N VAL A 42 -2.63 2.18 2.09
CA VAL A 42 -3.58 3.12 1.50
C VAL A 42 -3.87 2.70 0.06
N THR A 43 -5.16 2.60 -0.29
CA THR A 43 -5.68 2.19 -1.60
C THR A 43 -6.43 3.30 -2.31
N GLY A 44 -6.79 4.38 -1.61
CA GLY A 44 -7.51 5.52 -2.19
C GLY A 44 -7.51 6.73 -1.28
N TRP A 45 -7.82 7.89 -1.87
CA TRP A 45 -7.89 9.18 -1.20
C TRP A 45 -9.19 9.88 -1.57
N HIS A 46 -9.88 10.44 -0.58
CA HIS A 46 -11.20 11.05 -0.78
C HIS A 46 -11.25 12.44 -0.13
N ASP A 47 -11.61 13.48 -0.89
CA ASP A 47 -12.11 14.76 -0.37
C ASP A 47 -13.63 14.71 -0.41
N THR A 48 -14.25 14.24 0.66
CA THR A 48 -15.69 13.90 0.70
C THR A 48 -16.59 15.13 0.70
N TRP A 49 -16.04 16.32 0.94
CA TRP A 49 -16.80 17.56 0.92
C TRP A 49 -16.81 18.20 -0.47
N ALA A 50 -15.78 17.95 -1.29
CA ALA A 50 -15.71 18.42 -2.68
C ALA A 50 -16.45 17.52 -3.69
N LEU A 51 -16.82 16.30 -3.29
CA LEU A 51 -17.59 15.39 -4.14
C LEU A 51 -19.03 15.88 -4.32
N SER A 52 -19.56 15.71 -5.54
CA SER A 52 -20.99 15.93 -5.81
C SER A 52 -21.88 14.84 -5.20
N SER A 53 -21.34 13.64 -4.96
CA SER A 53 -22.02 12.51 -4.31
C SER A 53 -21.01 11.60 -3.60
N VAL A 54 -21.42 11.00 -2.48
CA VAL A 54 -20.65 10.03 -1.68
C VAL A 54 -21.18 8.60 -1.80
N ALA A 55 -22.10 8.33 -2.73
CA ALA A 55 -22.77 7.02 -2.85
C ALA A 55 -21.81 5.83 -3.07
N HIS A 56 -20.63 6.07 -3.64
CA HIS A 56 -19.59 5.06 -3.90
C HIS A 56 -18.36 5.23 -3.00
N VAL A 57 -18.40 6.18 -2.08
CA VAL A 57 -17.34 6.35 -1.09
C VAL A 57 -17.60 5.36 0.04
N PRO A 58 -16.60 4.59 0.50
CA PRO A 58 -16.77 3.73 1.66
C PRO A 58 -17.25 4.54 2.89
N PRO A 59 -17.95 3.91 3.85
CA PRO A 59 -18.34 4.58 5.09
C PRO A 59 -17.12 5.15 5.83
N ALA A 60 -17.29 6.30 6.49
CA ALA A 60 -16.21 6.96 7.23
C ALA A 60 -15.54 6.04 8.28
N SER A 61 -16.31 5.14 8.92
CA SER A 61 -15.80 4.17 9.89
C SER A 61 -14.82 3.14 9.30
N GLY A 62 -14.85 2.92 7.99
CA GLY A 62 -13.94 2.03 7.27
C GLY A 62 -12.74 2.75 6.66
N MET A 63 -12.57 4.04 6.93
CA MET A 63 -11.49 4.85 6.39
C MET A 63 -10.74 5.60 7.50
N HIS A 64 -9.54 6.04 7.19
CA HIS A 64 -8.72 6.80 8.11
C HIS A 64 -8.88 8.30 7.84
N PRO A 65 -9.33 9.12 8.82
CA PRO A 65 -9.45 10.56 8.65
C PRO A 65 -8.07 11.20 8.49
N VAL A 66 -7.96 12.19 7.62
CA VAL A 66 -6.70 12.89 7.31
C VAL A 66 -6.88 14.36 7.67
N THR A 67 -5.89 14.94 8.36
CA THR A 67 -5.91 16.38 8.64
C THR A 67 -5.73 17.18 7.34
N PRO A 68 -6.24 18.42 7.27
CA PRO A 68 -5.97 19.29 6.12
C PRO A 68 -4.46 19.50 5.85
N GLU A 69 -3.67 19.58 6.92
CA GLU A 69 -2.22 19.77 6.87
C GLU A 69 -1.51 18.54 6.27
N ASP A 70 -1.87 17.33 6.72
CA ASP A 70 -1.36 16.09 6.13
C ASP A 70 -1.84 15.96 4.68
N TRP A 71 -3.12 16.23 4.42
CA TRP A 71 -3.69 16.15 3.07
C TRP A 71 -2.93 17.01 2.05
N ALA A 72 -2.54 18.23 2.44
CA ALA A 72 -1.80 19.16 1.59
C ALA A 72 -0.33 18.77 1.40
N SER A 73 0.28 18.10 2.38
CA SER A 73 1.71 17.76 2.38
C SER A 73 2.03 16.37 1.79
N LEU A 74 1.02 15.49 1.63
CA LEU A 74 1.21 14.12 1.16
C LEU A 74 1.73 14.04 -0.29
N PRO A 75 2.90 13.40 -0.55
CA PRO A 75 3.42 13.20 -1.90
C PRO A 75 2.63 12.11 -2.64
N ARG A 76 1.53 12.46 -3.31
CA ARG A 76 0.57 11.51 -3.93
C ARG A 76 1.15 10.49 -4.91
N HIS A 77 2.34 10.73 -5.45
CA HIS A 77 3.03 9.79 -6.35
C HIS A 77 3.68 8.60 -5.62
N LEU A 78 3.77 8.65 -4.28
CA LEU A 78 4.28 7.56 -3.47
C LEU A 78 3.16 6.68 -2.93
N SER A 79 3.48 5.42 -2.65
CA SER A 79 2.60 4.53 -1.88
C SER A 79 2.67 4.88 -0.39
N HIS A 80 1.53 4.79 0.30
CA HIS A 80 1.40 5.12 1.71
C HIS A 80 0.78 3.96 2.49
N ARG A 81 0.99 3.96 3.80
CA ARG A 81 0.30 3.08 4.76
C ARG A 81 -0.04 3.86 6.02
N ILE A 82 -1.05 3.40 6.73
CA ILE A 82 -1.36 3.91 8.06
C ILE A 82 -0.40 3.26 9.07
N GLY A 83 0.29 4.08 9.85
CA GLY A 83 1.14 3.68 10.97
C GLY A 83 0.33 3.05 12.10
N GLU A 84 1.01 2.42 13.05
CA GLU A 84 0.32 1.83 14.21
C GLU A 84 -0.25 2.91 15.14
N ASP A 85 0.42 4.05 15.17
CA ASP A 85 0.05 5.31 15.81
C ASP A 85 -1.01 6.11 15.04
N GLY A 86 -1.45 5.60 13.88
CA GLY A 86 -2.36 6.31 12.98
C GLY A 86 -1.67 7.33 12.08
N VAL A 87 -0.36 7.54 12.17
CA VAL A 87 0.34 8.50 11.31
C VAL A 87 0.46 7.93 9.91
N ILE A 88 0.20 8.74 8.89
CA ILE A 88 0.37 8.34 7.50
C ILE A 88 1.86 8.36 7.17
N VAL A 89 2.41 7.20 6.85
CA VAL A 89 3.82 7.03 6.49
C VAL A 89 3.98 6.48 5.09
N ARG A 90 5.15 6.71 4.50
CA ARG A 90 5.52 6.09 3.22
C ARG A 90 5.49 4.57 3.35
N HIS A 91 4.78 3.90 2.46
CA HIS A 91 4.84 2.46 2.33
C HIS A 91 6.12 2.08 1.58
N VAL A 92 7.03 1.37 2.27
CA VAL A 92 8.21 0.78 1.67
C VAL A 92 7.94 -0.69 1.40
N HIS A 93 7.98 -1.08 0.12
CA HIS A 93 7.86 -2.48 -0.25
C HIS A 93 9.18 -3.20 0.04
N VAL A 94 9.16 -4.15 0.98
CA VAL A 94 10.31 -5.00 1.27
C VAL A 94 10.24 -6.20 0.33
N ILE A 95 11.22 -6.31 -0.57
CA ILE A 95 11.36 -7.51 -1.40
C ILE A 95 11.87 -8.64 -0.49
N PRO A 96 11.17 -9.80 -0.42
CA PRO A 96 11.57 -10.86 0.49
C PRO A 96 12.88 -11.52 0.05
N LEU A 97 13.71 -11.93 1.02
CA LEU A 97 14.99 -12.58 0.77
C LEU A 97 14.85 -13.84 -0.10
N SER A 98 13.72 -14.57 0.02
CA SER A 98 13.39 -15.71 -0.84
C SER A 98 13.30 -15.36 -2.33
N MET A 99 12.84 -14.15 -2.67
CA MET A 99 12.82 -13.68 -4.07
C MET A 99 14.23 -13.40 -4.57
N HIS A 100 15.10 -12.83 -3.73
CA HIS A 100 16.51 -12.65 -4.06
C HIS A 100 17.21 -14.02 -4.23
N ALA A 101 16.92 -15.00 -3.37
CA ALA A 101 17.47 -16.34 -3.46
C ALA A 101 17.05 -17.06 -4.75
N ARG A 102 15.79 -16.89 -5.21
CA ARG A 102 15.35 -17.42 -6.52
C ARG A 102 16.22 -16.94 -7.67
N ARG A 103 16.49 -15.64 -7.73
CA ARG A 103 17.30 -15.03 -8.79
C ARG A 103 18.74 -15.53 -8.72
N ALA A 104 19.36 -15.45 -7.53
CA ALA A 104 20.72 -15.92 -7.32
C ALA A 104 20.89 -17.42 -7.65
N LEU A 105 19.89 -18.26 -7.36
CA LEU A 105 19.93 -19.69 -7.68
C LEU A 105 19.86 -19.94 -9.19
N ALA A 106 19.05 -19.17 -9.92
CA ALA A 106 19.00 -19.26 -11.38
C ALA A 106 20.35 -18.88 -12.01
N ASP A 107 20.98 -17.80 -11.51
CA ASP A 107 22.30 -17.37 -11.98
C ASP A 107 23.39 -18.40 -11.63
N ALA A 108 23.37 -18.96 -10.41
CA ALA A 108 24.31 -19.99 -9.97
C ALA A 108 24.22 -21.26 -10.82
N ARG A 109 22.99 -21.71 -11.13
CA ARG A 109 22.77 -22.89 -11.99
C ARG A 109 23.27 -22.68 -13.40
N ARG A 110 23.04 -21.49 -13.97
CA ARG A 110 23.55 -21.13 -15.29
C ARG A 110 25.08 -21.13 -15.31
N HIS A 111 25.72 -20.54 -14.30
CA HIS A 111 27.17 -20.55 -14.17
C HIS A 111 27.72 -21.97 -14.05
N VAL A 112 27.20 -22.77 -13.11
CA VAL A 112 27.66 -24.15 -12.88
C VAL A 112 27.48 -25.04 -14.12
N TRP A 113 26.38 -24.85 -14.85
CA TRP A 113 26.19 -25.56 -16.11
C TRP A 113 27.24 -25.17 -17.15
N ASN A 114 27.50 -23.88 -17.33
CA ASN A 114 28.43 -23.39 -18.34
C ASN A 114 29.89 -23.79 -18.06
N GLU A 115 30.33 -23.64 -16.81
CA GLU A 115 31.74 -23.86 -16.45
C GLU A 115 32.09 -25.33 -16.19
N TYR A 116 31.13 -26.13 -15.70
CA TYR A 116 31.42 -27.51 -15.32
C TYR A 116 30.53 -28.51 -16.07
N GLY A 117 29.21 -28.32 -16.02
CA GLY A 117 28.25 -29.28 -16.56
C GLY A 117 28.41 -29.53 -18.07
N ALA A 118 28.60 -28.47 -18.85
CA ALA A 118 28.77 -28.52 -20.30
C ALA A 118 30.11 -29.15 -20.72
N LEU A 119 31.13 -29.08 -19.86
CA LEU A 119 32.46 -29.63 -20.10
C LEU A 119 32.59 -31.09 -19.60
N GLY A 120 31.58 -31.60 -18.89
CA GLY A 120 31.65 -32.90 -18.22
C GLY A 120 32.55 -32.89 -16.99
N GLU A 121 32.89 -31.71 -16.48
CA GLU A 121 33.72 -31.55 -15.29
C GLU A 121 32.89 -31.70 -14.00
N THR A 122 33.58 -32.07 -12.92
CA THR A 122 32.93 -32.20 -11.61
C THR A 122 32.64 -30.82 -11.03
N VAL A 123 31.39 -30.58 -10.64
CA VAL A 123 31.01 -29.33 -9.98
C VAL A 123 31.67 -29.25 -8.60
N PRO A 124 32.37 -28.14 -8.28
CA PRO A 124 32.99 -27.97 -6.97
C PRO A 124 31.98 -28.00 -5.81
N ALA A 125 32.41 -28.52 -4.66
CA ALA A 125 31.54 -28.75 -3.50
C ALA A 125 30.96 -27.44 -2.94
N GLU A 126 31.70 -26.35 -3.02
CA GLU A 126 31.29 -25.00 -2.61
C GLU A 126 30.14 -24.46 -3.46
N TRP A 127 30.12 -24.75 -4.77
CA TRP A 127 29.00 -24.38 -5.65
C TRP A 127 27.74 -25.20 -5.35
N ILE A 128 27.90 -26.47 -4.97
CA ILE A 128 26.78 -27.31 -4.51
C ILE A 128 26.23 -26.78 -3.18
N ALA A 129 27.11 -26.47 -2.22
CA ALA A 129 26.73 -25.93 -0.92
C ALA A 129 26.01 -24.57 -1.06
N TYR A 130 26.53 -23.69 -1.90
CA TYR A 130 25.91 -22.40 -2.20
C TYR A 130 24.49 -22.56 -2.77
N GLN A 131 24.30 -23.42 -3.77
CA GLN A 131 22.98 -23.67 -4.34
C GLN A 131 22.00 -24.29 -3.32
N LYS A 132 22.46 -25.16 -2.43
CA LYS A 132 21.65 -25.71 -1.34
C LYS A 132 21.24 -24.64 -0.33
N ALA A 133 22.13 -23.73 0.04
CA ALA A 133 21.82 -22.60 0.92
C ALA A 133 20.76 -21.68 0.29
N LEU A 134 20.90 -21.36 -1.01
CA LEU A 134 19.90 -20.58 -1.74
C LEU A 134 18.54 -21.28 -1.82
N LEU A 135 18.52 -22.61 -1.99
CA LEU A 135 17.29 -23.40 -1.93
C LEU A 135 16.62 -23.30 -0.55
N ALA A 136 17.38 -23.43 0.53
CA ALA A 136 16.84 -23.33 1.88
C ALA A 136 16.20 -21.96 2.17
N ILE A 137 16.85 -20.87 1.76
CA ILE A 137 16.30 -19.51 1.89
C ILE A 137 15.06 -19.32 0.99
N ARG A 138 15.12 -19.81 -0.26
CA ARG A 138 14.02 -19.70 -1.22
C ARG A 138 12.75 -20.37 -0.70
N ASP A 139 12.89 -21.57 -0.16
CA ASP A 139 11.78 -22.42 0.26
C ASP A 139 11.33 -22.11 1.70
N GLY A 140 11.99 -21.15 2.37
CA GLY A 140 11.67 -20.72 3.72
C GLY A 140 12.16 -21.67 4.82
N ALA A 141 12.96 -22.69 4.47
CA ALA A 141 13.59 -23.58 5.44
C ALA A 141 14.66 -22.84 6.26
N ASP A 142 15.31 -21.83 5.67
CA ASP A 142 16.14 -20.87 6.40
C ASP A 142 15.39 -19.54 6.56
N ALA A 143 14.79 -19.37 7.74
CA ALA A 143 14.12 -18.14 8.17
C ALA A 143 15.02 -17.24 9.02
N THR A 144 16.28 -17.63 9.26
CA THR A 144 17.21 -16.91 10.15
C THR A 144 18.17 -16.01 9.38
N SER A 145 18.47 -16.36 8.12
CA SER A 145 19.32 -15.55 7.26
C SER A 145 18.69 -14.18 6.97
N ALA A 146 19.47 -13.12 7.20
CA ALA A 146 19.11 -11.75 6.87
C ALA A 146 19.67 -11.28 5.51
N VAL A 147 20.65 -12.00 4.97
CA VAL A 147 21.34 -11.70 3.70
C VAL A 147 21.56 -12.98 2.92
N LEU A 148 21.78 -12.87 1.61
CA LEU A 148 22.15 -14.02 0.80
C LEU A 148 23.58 -14.50 1.14
N PRO A 149 23.85 -15.81 1.03
CA PRO A 149 25.22 -16.31 1.04
C PRO A 149 26.01 -15.67 -0.11
N ARG A 150 27.32 -15.49 0.10
CA ARG A 150 28.21 -14.97 -0.96
C ARG A 150 28.48 -16.08 -1.97
N PRO A 151 28.44 -15.81 -3.29
CA PRO A 151 28.83 -16.79 -4.29
C PRO A 151 30.32 -17.18 -4.12
N PRO A 152 30.69 -18.44 -4.41
CA PRO A 152 32.09 -18.85 -4.49
C PRO A 152 32.86 -18.04 -5.53
N ALA A 153 34.18 -17.96 -5.37
CA ALA A 153 35.05 -17.40 -6.41
C ALA A 153 35.07 -18.34 -7.62
N ALA A 154 35.05 -17.77 -8.83
CA ALA A 154 35.37 -18.51 -10.03
C ALA A 154 36.89 -18.80 -9.99
N THR A 155 37.25 -20.08 -10.04
CA THR A 155 38.64 -20.55 -10.19
C THR A 155 39.13 -20.34 -11.60
#